data_AF-A0A6G9B003-F1
#
_entry.id   AF-A0A6G9B003-F1
#
_cell.length_a   1.000
_cell.length_b   1.000
_cell.length_c   1.000
_cell.angle_alpha   90.00
_cell.angle_beta   90.00
_cell.angle_gamma   90.00
#
_symmetry.space_group_name_H-M   'P 1'
#
loop_
_entity.id
_entity.type
_entity.pdbx_description
1 polymer ?
#
loop_
_entity_poly.entity_id
_entity_poly.type
_entity_poly.pdbx_seq_one_letter_code
_entity_poly.pdbx_strand_id
1 'polypeptide(L)'
;MYYEVHPPYVGTYEYFFSKSDYPNFLLDLRKTERIPILNQSAGFRSIGSRPQETTQFADINIKNHFDLIVYQAESVHTTYLTR
;
A
#
# COMPACT_ATOMS: atom_id res chain seq x y z
N MET A 1 17.86 5.27 -13.84
CA MET A 1 16.72 4.61 -14.51
C MET A 1 15.56 4.75 -13.55
N TYR A 2 14.63 5.67 -13.83
CA TYR A 2 13.52 5.95 -12.92
C TYR A 2 12.47 4.85 -13.11
N TYR A 3 12.10 4.17 -12.03
CA TYR A 3 11.00 3.23 -12.02
C TYR A 3 9.70 4.04 -12.13
N GLU A 4 8.91 3.84 -13.19
CA GLU A 4 7.59 4.47 -13.30
C GLU A 4 6.57 3.69 -12.47
N VAL A 5 6.45 4.08 -11.20
CA VAL A 5 5.44 3.54 -10.30
C VAL A 5 4.12 4.24 -10.60
N HIS A 6 3.04 3.50 -10.88
CA HIS A 6 1.74 4.14 -11.14
C HIS A 6 1.25 4.89 -9.89
N PRO A 7 0.77 6.13 -9.96
CA PRO A 7 0.30 6.82 -8.76
C PRO A 7 -0.90 6.08 -8.14
N PRO A 8 -1.05 6.08 -6.81
CA PRO A 8 -2.27 5.58 -6.18
C PRO A 8 -3.46 6.44 -6.63
N TYR A 9 -4.59 5.80 -6.88
CA TYR A 9 -5.81 6.46 -7.37
C TYR A 9 -7.01 6.16 -6.47
N VAL A 10 -8.07 6.95 -6.61
CA VAL A 10 -9.31 6.81 -5.85
C VAL A 10 -9.83 5.38 -5.96
N GLY A 11 -10.08 4.74 -4.82
CA GLY A 11 -10.50 3.34 -4.76
C GLY A 11 -9.37 2.33 -4.50
N THR A 12 -8.13 2.78 -4.35
CA THR A 12 -7.02 1.94 -3.84
C THR A 12 -6.84 2.13 -2.33
N TYR A 13 -6.33 1.11 -1.64
CA TYR A 13 -5.99 1.22 -0.22
C TYR A 13 -4.92 2.28 0.04
N GLU A 14 -3.91 2.35 -0.83
CA GLU A 14 -2.81 3.31 -0.73
C GLU A 14 -3.31 4.76 -0.87
N TYR A 15 -4.24 5.03 -1.79
CA TYR A 15 -4.87 6.34 -1.88
C TYR A 15 -5.64 6.68 -0.61
N PHE A 16 -6.40 5.73 -0.05
CA PHE A 16 -7.11 5.93 1.21
C PHE A 16 -6.15 6.27 2.36
N PHE A 17 -5.06 5.51 2.52
CA PHE A 17 -4.05 5.76 3.55
C PHE A 17 -3.34 7.11 3.35
N SER A 18 -3.13 7.55 2.10
CA SER A 18 -2.53 8.86 1.79
C SER A 18 -3.36 10.07 2.25
N LYS A 19 -4.63 9.85 2.64
CA LYS A 19 -5.51 10.91 3.18
C LYS A 19 -5.45 11.03 4.70
N SER A 20 -4.67 10.19 5.36
CA SER A 20 -4.39 10.30 6.79
C SER A 20 -3.58 11.56 7.09
N ASP A 21 -3.88 12.24 8.20
CA ASP A 21 -3.05 13.34 8.73
C ASP A 21 -1.68 12.85 9.24
N TYR A 22 -1.55 11.54 9.47
CA TYR A 22 -0.30 10.91 9.89
C TYR A 22 0.45 10.36 8.66
N PRO A 23 1.65 10.89 8.35
CA PRO A 23 2.42 10.46 7.18
C PRO A 23 3.01 9.05 7.35
N ASN A 24 3.20 8.61 8.60
CA ASN A 24 3.65 7.27 8.93
C ASN A 24 2.80 6.74 10.07
N PHE A 25 2.26 5.54 9.92
CA PHE A 25 1.45 4.93 10.98
C PHE A 25 1.50 3.40 10.93
N LEU A 26 1.16 2.81 12.06
CA LEU A 26 0.85 1.38 12.18
C LEU A 26 -0.64 1.24 12.46
N LEU A 27 -1.32 0.42 11.66
CA LEU A 27 -2.75 0.19 11.76
C LEU A 27 -3.00 -1.29 12.04
N ASP A 28 -3.73 -1.59 13.12
CA ASP A 28 -4.22 -2.93 13.43
C ASP A 28 -5.55 -3.18 12.70
N LEU A 29 -5.51 -3.92 11.59
CA LEU A 29 -6.68 -4.15 10.74
C LEU A 29 -7.78 -4.93 11.45
N ARG A 30 -7.43 -5.72 12.47
CA ARG A 30 -8.39 -6.50 13.27
C ARG A 30 -9.28 -5.64 14.16
N LYS A 31 -9.04 -4.32 14.23
CA LYS A 31 -9.80 -3.35 15.04
C LYS A 31 -10.43 -2.24 14.20
N THR A 32 -10.61 -2.47 12.90
CA THR A 32 -11.04 -1.45 11.91
C THR A 32 -12.37 -1.78 11.24
N GLU A 33 -13.27 -2.48 11.92
CA GLU A 33 -14.56 -2.91 11.34
C GLU A 33 -15.43 -1.72 10.90
N ARG A 34 -15.22 -0.55 11.48
CA ARG A 34 -15.96 0.68 11.17
C ARG A 34 -15.45 1.43 9.94
N ILE A 35 -14.38 0.97 9.28
CA ILE A 35 -13.78 1.64 8.12
C ILE A 35 -14.20 0.88 6.85
N PRO A 36 -15.19 1.38 6.07
CA PRO A 36 -15.83 0.59 5.02
C PRO A 36 -14.90 0.06 3.95
N ILE A 37 -13.96 0.89 3.46
CA ILE A 37 -13.03 0.47 2.41
C ILE A 37 -12.15 -0.72 2.84
N LEU A 38 -11.84 -0.85 4.14
CA LEU A 38 -11.01 -1.94 4.67
C LEU A 38 -11.80 -3.25 4.82
N ASN A 39 -13.11 -3.26 4.56
CA ASN A 39 -13.97 -4.45 4.65
C ASN A 39 -14.41 -4.98 3.27
N GLN A 40 -13.96 -4.36 2.18
CA GLN A 40 -14.28 -4.77 0.81
C GLN A 40 -12.99 -4.95 0.00
N SER A 41 -13.09 -5.60 -1.16
CA SER A 41 -11.97 -5.63 -2.09
C SER A 41 -11.67 -4.24 -2.64
N ALA A 42 -10.39 -3.92 -2.76
CA ALA A 42 -9.91 -2.70 -3.38
C ALA A 42 -8.53 -2.92 -4.01
N GLY A 43 -8.10 -1.97 -4.83
CA GLY A 43 -6.78 -2.01 -5.44
C GLY A 43 -5.68 -1.95 -4.39
N PHE A 44 -4.87 -3.01 -4.32
CA PHE A 44 -3.68 -3.12 -3.51
C PHE A 44 -2.45 -3.19 -4.41
N ARG A 45 -1.50 -2.30 -4.17
CA ARG A 45 -0.25 -2.29 -4.93
C ARG A 45 0.65 -3.43 -4.47
N SER A 46 1.07 -4.28 -5.40
CA SER A 46 2.04 -5.35 -5.13
C SER A 46 3.20 -5.23 -6.11
N ILE A 47 4.29 -4.60 -5.66
CA ILE A 47 5.54 -4.53 -6.45
C ILE A 47 6.43 -5.70 -6.03
N GLY A 48 6.61 -6.67 -6.94
CA GLY A 48 7.58 -7.75 -6.79
C GLY A 48 8.88 -7.49 -7.57
N SER A 49 9.74 -8.51 -7.67
CA SER A 49 11.00 -8.46 -8.43
C SER A 49 10.85 -8.66 -9.95
N ARG A 50 9.63 -8.88 -10.46
CA ARG A 50 9.37 -9.17 -11.88
C ARG A 50 9.10 -7.89 -12.68
N PRO A 51 9.36 -7.89 -14.01
CA PRO A 51 9.12 -6.73 -14.87
C PRO A 51 7.69 -6.20 -14.73
N GLN A 52 7.54 -4.88 -14.61
CA GLN A 52 6.29 -4.17 -14.32
C GLN A 52 5.25 -4.20 -15.46
N GLU A 53 5.42 -5.05 -16.48
CA GLU A 53 4.47 -5.17 -17.60
C GLU A 53 3.12 -5.80 -17.18
N THR A 54 2.98 -6.21 -15.92
CA THR A 54 1.74 -6.69 -15.31
C THR A 54 1.19 -5.63 -14.34
N THR A 55 -0.14 -5.52 -14.28
CA THR A 55 -0.89 -4.55 -13.47
C THR A 55 -0.32 -4.46 -12.05
N GLN A 56 0.27 -3.33 -11.68
CA GLN A 56 0.90 -3.11 -10.36
C GLN A 56 -0.11 -3.19 -9.19
N PHE A 57 -1.41 -3.15 -9.50
CA PHE A 57 -2.50 -3.26 -8.55
C PHE A 57 -3.27 -4.57 -8.76
N ALA A 58 -3.48 -5.30 -7.67
CA ALA A 58 -4.38 -6.43 -7.61
C ALA A 58 -5.62 -6.04 -6.79
N ASP A 59 -6.79 -6.53 -7.19
CA ASP A 59 -8.00 -6.40 -6.38
C ASP A 59 -7.98 -7.48 -5.30
N ILE A 60 -7.86 -7.07 -4.02
CA ILE A 60 -7.80 -7.99 -2.89
C ILE A 60 -8.67 -7.45 -1.75
N ASN A 61 -9.09 -8.32 -0.84
CA ASN A 61 -9.55 -7.91 0.48
C ASN A 61 -8.36 -7.90 1.44
N ILE A 62 -7.90 -6.71 1.84
CA ILE A 62 -6.66 -6.54 2.62
C ILE A 62 -6.65 -7.31 3.95
N LYS A 63 -7.82 -7.51 4.58
CA LYS A 63 -7.94 -8.24 5.86
C LYS A 63 -7.77 -9.75 5.74
N ASN A 64 -7.90 -10.30 4.53
CA ASN A 64 -7.64 -11.72 4.30
C ASN A 64 -6.14 -12.03 4.19
N HIS A 65 -5.30 -11.01 4.04
CA HIS A 65 -3.87 -11.17 3.77
C HIS A 65 -2.97 -10.61 4.88
N PHE A 66 -3.46 -9.60 5.63
CA PHE A 66 -2.64 -8.89 6.61
C PHE A 66 -3.42 -8.63 7.91
N ASP A 67 -2.74 -8.80 9.04
CA ASP A 67 -3.24 -8.38 10.36
C ASP A 67 -2.93 -6.91 10.65
N LEU A 68 -1.76 -6.44 10.19
CA LEU A 68 -1.24 -5.11 10.45
C LEU A 68 -0.79 -4.45 9.14
N ILE A 69 -0.97 -3.13 9.05
CA ILE A 69 -0.40 -2.30 8.00
C ILE A 69 0.60 -1.34 8.60
N VAL A 70 1.79 -1.27 8.01
CA VAL A 70 2.75 -0.19 8.21
C VAL A 70 2.68 0.69 6.99
N TYR A 71 2.18 1.90 7.17
CA TYR A 71 2.12 2.89 6.10
C TYR A 71 3.28 3.87 6.24
N GLN A 72 3.95 4.14 5.12
CA GLN A 72 4.93 5.21 4.96
C GLN A 72 4.55 6.01 3.72
N ALA A 73 4.29 7.30 3.87
CA ALA A 73 3.89 8.18 2.77
C ALA A 73 5.02 8.37 1.74
N GLU A 74 6.27 8.37 2.22
CA GLU A 74 7.46 8.53 1.39
C GLU A 74 8.36 7.31 1.55
N SER A 75 8.87 6.81 0.42
CA SER A 75 9.89 5.77 0.40
C SER A 75 11.06 6.24 -0.44
N VAL A 76 12.26 5.88 -0.02
CA VAL A 76 13.49 6.14 -0.76
C VAL A 76 14.05 4.82 -1.28
N HIS A 77 14.74 4.88 -2.40
CA HIS A 77 15.46 3.70 -2.90
C HIS A 77 16.47 3.21 -1.86
N THR A 78 16.48 1.91 -1.64
CA THR A 78 17.47 1.27 -0.79
C THR A 78 18.86 1.55 -1.35
N THR A 79 19.74 2.08 -0.52
CA THR A 79 21.16 2.25 -0.84
C THR A 79 21.97 1.15 -0.16
N TYR A 80 23.19 0.91 -0.66
CA TYR A 80 24.12 0.03 0.02
C TYR A 80 24.56 0.63 1.36
N LEU A 81 24.64 -0.20 2.39
CA LEU A 81 25.28 0.18 3.64
C LEU A 81 26.78 0.37 3.39
N THR A 82 27.22 1.63 3.40
CA THR A 82 28.65 1.97 3.42
C THR A 82 29.14 1.84 4.87
N ARG A 83 30.14 0.99 5.09
CA ARG A 83 30.85 0.88 6.37
C ARG A 83 31.73 2.10 6.63
#